data_AF-A0A537FUT7-F1
#
_entry.id   AF-A0A537FUT7-F1
#
_cell.length_a   1.000
_cell.length_b   1.000
_cell.length_c   1.000
_cell.angle_alpha   90.00
_cell.angle_beta   90.00
_cell.angle_gamma   90.00
#
_symmetry.space_group_name_H-M   'P 1'
#
loop_
_entity.id
_entity.type
_entity.pdbx_description
1 polymer ?
#
loop_
_entity_poly.entity_id
_entity_poly.type
_entity_poly.pdbx_seq_one_letter_code
_entity_poly.pdbx_strand_id
1 'polypeptide(L)'
;AFVFGRTSKGATLAVHQGLLQRLNEDEIEGVIGHELGHVKHRDFIVVTMISAIPLVAYLIARAVLWGGYASGYSRRGSGKNNNAGVLIIIAVVAYLVYILTTLLALRLTRLRESYADAYSAFLTQRPRELESALTKIAYGLSIAPGEPHGARAFFIEDPAQAKQDVARIIDQKSKYDLDHDGVLSERELELAMEAEAKSNWRKAAELFMTHPPTYKRILMLREIEQDMNTGNFQQSNIYKHV
;
A
#
# COMPACT_ATOMS: atom_id res chain seq x y z
N ALA A 1 8.37 4.78 7.31
CA ALA A 1 9.60 4.09 7.76
C ALA A 1 9.64 2.77 7.01
N PHE A 2 10.55 1.82 7.29
CA PHE A 2 10.34 0.46 6.80
C PHE A 2 11.06 -0.57 7.66
N VAL A 3 10.45 -1.76 7.77
CA VAL A 3 11.06 -2.91 8.44
C VAL A 3 11.52 -3.95 7.43
N PHE A 4 12.74 -4.45 7.62
CA PHE A 4 13.30 -5.53 6.83
C PHE A 4 14.01 -6.55 7.72
N GLY A 5 14.01 -7.81 7.29
CA GLY A 5 14.65 -8.88 8.05
C GLY A 5 14.20 -10.27 7.60
N ARG A 6 14.96 -11.30 7.99
CA ARG A 6 14.63 -12.70 7.68
C ARG A 6 13.73 -13.35 8.71
N THR A 7 13.76 -12.86 9.94
CA THR A 7 12.99 -13.41 11.07
C THR A 7 12.50 -12.25 11.94
N SER A 8 11.40 -12.44 12.67
CA SER A 8 10.89 -11.42 13.59
C SER A 8 11.89 -11.03 14.68
N LYS A 9 12.81 -11.94 15.04
CA LYS A 9 13.86 -11.69 16.05
C LYS A 9 15.06 -10.89 15.50
N GLY A 10 15.23 -10.83 14.18
CA GLY A 10 16.30 -10.10 13.51
C GLY A 10 15.77 -9.05 12.54
N ALA A 11 14.57 -8.52 12.81
CA ALA A 11 13.98 -7.45 12.05
C ALA A 11 14.68 -6.14 12.39
N THR A 12 15.06 -5.37 11.38
CA THR A 12 15.65 -4.03 11.49
C THR A 12 14.64 -3.01 10.99
N LEU A 13 14.36 -2.01 11.81
CA LEU A 13 13.54 -0.86 11.46
C LEU A 13 14.44 0.28 11.02
N ALA A 14 14.25 0.78 9.80
CA ALA A 14 14.90 1.99 9.32
C ALA A 14 13.89 3.15 9.30
N VAL A 15 14.26 4.25 9.96
CA VAL A 15 13.48 5.49 9.97
C VAL A 15 14.23 6.54 9.16
N HIS A 16 13.52 7.20 8.24
CA HIS A 16 14.10 8.23 7.40
C HIS A 16 14.28 9.55 8.20
N GLN A 17 15.41 10.24 8.03
CA GLN A 17 15.68 11.50 8.73
C GLN A 17 14.62 12.58 8.47
N GLY A 18 14.08 12.66 7.25
CA GLY A 18 13.02 13.59 6.94
C GLY A 18 11.70 13.31 7.69
N LEU A 19 11.43 12.06 8.11
CA LEU A 19 10.27 11.77 8.96
C LEU A 19 10.51 12.37 10.35
N LEU A 20 11.70 12.14 10.90
CA LEU A 20 12.10 12.69 12.20
C LEU A 20 12.10 14.22 12.24
N GLN A 21 12.29 14.87 11.09
CA GLN A 21 12.27 16.34 10.99
C GLN A 21 10.87 16.92 10.81
N ARG A 22 9.91 16.15 10.30
CA ARG A 22 8.57 16.66 9.92
C ARG A 22 7.45 16.19 10.85
N LEU A 23 7.66 15.07 11.53
CA LEU A 23 6.70 14.50 12.47
C LEU A 23 7.12 14.85 13.90
N ASN A 24 6.13 15.01 14.78
CA ASN A 24 6.36 15.13 16.21
C ASN A 24 6.67 13.73 16.82
N GLU A 25 7.06 13.68 18.09
CA GLU A 25 7.45 12.43 18.76
C GLU A 25 6.29 11.42 18.83
N ASP A 26 5.07 11.89 19.10
CA ASP A 26 3.86 11.05 19.18
C ASP A 26 3.45 10.46 17.81
N GLU A 27 3.59 11.24 16.73
CA GLU A 27 3.39 10.83 15.34
C GLU A 27 4.43 9.79 14.92
N ILE A 28 5.69 9.99 15.33
CA ILE A 28 6.76 9.01 15.10
C ILE A 28 6.46 7.72 15.85
N GLU A 29 5.99 7.78 17.10
CA GLU A 29 5.57 6.62 17.87
C GLU A 29 4.44 5.86 17.15
N GLY A 30 3.45 6.57 16.60
CA GLY A 30 2.41 6.01 15.75
C GLY A 30 2.97 5.29 14.52
N VAL A 31 3.88 5.92 13.77
CA VAL A 31 4.51 5.28 12.60
C VAL A 31 5.32 4.05 13.01
N ILE A 32 6.06 4.10 14.10
CA ILE A 32 6.81 2.95 14.62
C ILE A 32 5.86 1.83 15.06
N GLY A 33 4.75 2.16 15.72
CA GLY A 33 3.73 1.21 16.12
C GLY A 33 3.13 0.43 14.94
N HIS A 34 2.86 1.14 13.84
CA HIS A 34 2.41 0.54 12.58
C HIS A 34 3.44 -0.46 12.03
N GLU A 35 4.71 -0.05 11.94
CA GLU A 35 5.81 -0.90 11.47
C GLU A 35 6.04 -2.13 12.37
N LEU A 36 5.87 -1.98 13.68
CA LEU A 36 5.89 -3.10 14.63
C LEU A 36 4.72 -4.06 14.42
N GLY A 37 3.57 -3.57 13.94
CA GLY A 37 2.45 -4.39 13.49
C GLY A 37 2.89 -5.39 12.42
N HIS A 38 3.57 -4.92 11.38
CA HIS A 38 4.09 -5.80 10.33
C HIS A 38 5.02 -6.90 10.85
N VAL A 39 5.87 -6.56 11.83
CA VAL A 39 6.75 -7.55 12.48
C VAL A 39 5.95 -8.55 13.31
N LYS A 40 4.98 -8.04 14.10
CA LYS A 40 4.13 -8.84 14.99
C LYS A 40 3.34 -9.86 14.20
N HIS A 41 2.77 -9.46 13.07
CA HIS A 41 1.95 -10.33 12.23
C HIS A 41 2.77 -11.12 11.20
N ARG A 42 4.09 -10.92 11.13
CA ARG A 42 5.02 -11.61 10.20
C ARG A 42 4.68 -11.37 8.74
N ASP A 43 4.38 -10.12 8.39
CA ASP A 43 3.97 -9.73 7.04
C ASP A 43 4.95 -10.12 5.96
N PHE A 44 6.23 -9.97 6.21
CA PHE A 44 7.28 -10.39 5.28
C PHE A 44 7.17 -11.87 4.87
N ILE A 45 6.77 -12.77 5.77
CA ILE A 45 6.58 -14.20 5.45
C ILE A 45 5.30 -14.40 4.66
N VAL A 46 4.20 -13.83 5.15
CA VAL A 46 2.86 -13.98 4.58
C VAL A 46 2.84 -13.48 3.13
N VAL A 47 3.31 -12.25 2.91
CA VAL A 47 3.36 -11.63 1.58
C VAL A 47 4.31 -12.41 0.67
N THR A 48 5.49 -12.82 1.14
CA THR A 48 6.43 -13.62 0.32
C THR A 48 5.81 -14.93 -0.16
N MET A 49 5.12 -15.67 0.74
CA MET A 49 4.46 -16.93 0.37
C MET A 49 3.33 -16.72 -0.63
N ILE A 50 2.49 -15.70 -0.42
CA ILE A 50 1.37 -15.39 -1.30
C ILE A 50 1.88 -14.92 -2.68
N SER A 51 2.92 -14.08 -2.72
CA SER A 51 3.52 -13.56 -3.96
C SER A 51 4.25 -14.63 -4.78
N ALA A 52 4.58 -15.79 -4.20
CA ALA A 52 5.17 -16.90 -4.95
C ALA A 52 4.19 -17.53 -5.94
N ILE A 53 2.89 -17.55 -5.63
CA ILE A 53 1.85 -18.15 -6.48
C ILE A 53 1.73 -17.46 -7.85
N PRO A 54 1.53 -16.13 -7.93
CA PRO A 54 1.49 -15.44 -9.22
C PRO A 54 2.82 -15.55 -9.96
N LEU A 55 3.96 -15.55 -9.26
CA LEU A 55 5.27 -15.73 -9.89
C LEU A 55 5.37 -17.07 -10.64
N VAL A 56 4.97 -18.17 -10.00
CA VAL A 56 5.00 -19.50 -10.63
C VAL A 56 4.02 -19.55 -11.82
N ALA A 57 2.80 -19.02 -11.66
CA ALA A 57 1.82 -18.95 -12.74
C ALA A 57 2.34 -18.15 -13.94
N TYR A 58 2.99 -17.01 -13.68
CA TYR A 58 3.64 -16.18 -14.70
C TYR A 58 4.75 -16.92 -15.43
N LEU A 59 5.63 -17.62 -14.70
CA LEU A 59 6.73 -18.39 -15.30
C LEU A 59 6.20 -19.51 -16.21
N ILE A 60 5.13 -20.20 -15.80
CA ILE A 60 4.48 -21.23 -16.63
C ILE A 60 3.87 -20.59 -17.89
N ALA A 61 3.10 -19.51 -17.74
CA ALA A 61 2.50 -18.81 -18.87
C ALA A 61 3.57 -18.35 -19.88
N ARG A 62 4.66 -17.75 -19.38
CA ARG A 62 5.79 -17.31 -20.20
C ARG A 62 6.50 -18.46 -20.89
N ALA A 63 6.75 -19.57 -20.18
CA ALA A 63 7.40 -20.74 -20.75
C ALA A 63 6.57 -21.40 -21.86
N VAL A 64 5.24 -21.50 -21.69
CA VAL A 64 4.33 -22.04 -22.71
C VAL A 64 4.29 -21.12 -23.94
N LEU A 65 4.21 -19.81 -23.74
CA LEU A 65 4.24 -18.85 -24.84
C LEU A 65 5.56 -18.92 -25.61
N TRP A 66 6.70 -18.76 -24.94
CA TRP A 66 8.02 -18.79 -25.60
C TRP A 66 8.38 -20.15 -26.19
N GLY A 67 8.07 -21.25 -25.51
CA GLY A 67 8.26 -22.61 -26.03
C GLY A 67 7.36 -22.91 -27.23
N GLY A 68 6.14 -22.37 -27.23
CA GLY A 68 5.22 -22.38 -28.38
C GLY A 68 5.79 -21.62 -29.58
N TYR A 69 6.34 -20.41 -29.37
CA TYR A 69 6.98 -19.61 -30.42
C TYR A 69 8.26 -20.25 -30.98
N ALA A 70 9.12 -20.82 -30.13
CA ALA A 70 10.35 -21.49 -30.56
C ALA A 70 10.08 -22.79 -31.37
N SER A 71 9.03 -23.54 -31.03
CA SER A 71 8.61 -24.72 -31.81
C SER A 71 7.81 -24.36 -33.06
N GLY A 72 7.15 -23.20 -33.08
CA GLY A 72 6.38 -22.70 -34.22
C GLY A 72 7.23 -22.21 -35.39
N TYR A 73 8.42 -21.67 -35.11
CA TYR A 73 9.36 -21.21 -36.16
C TYR A 73 10.10 -22.37 -36.86
N SER A 74 10.14 -23.56 -36.25
CA SER A 74 10.91 -24.72 -36.73
C SER A 74 10.08 -25.77 -37.49
N ARG A 75 8.76 -25.60 -37.62
CA ARG A 75 7.88 -26.55 -38.34
C ARG A 75 7.06 -25.90 -39.44
N ARG A 76 7.73 -25.38 -40.46
CA ARG A 76 7.13 -25.08 -41.78
C ARG A 76 7.04 -26.34 -42.64
N GLY A 77 6.47 -27.42 -42.08
CA GLY A 77 6.42 -28.72 -42.74
C GLY A 77 5.36 -29.63 -42.14
N SER A 78 4.22 -29.71 -42.83
CA SER A 78 3.27 -30.82 -42.88
C SER A 78 2.83 -31.47 -41.55
N GLY A 79 1.57 -31.20 -41.17
CA GLY A 79 0.76 -32.16 -40.41
C GLY A 79 0.50 -31.84 -38.94
N LYS A 80 -0.80 -31.62 -38.65
CA LYS A 80 -1.46 -31.71 -37.34
C LYS A 80 -1.51 -30.43 -36.49
N ASN A 81 -2.46 -29.58 -36.90
CA ASN A 81 -2.87 -28.30 -36.33
C ASN A 81 -3.56 -28.38 -34.93
N ASN A 82 -3.49 -29.50 -34.20
CA ASN A 82 -4.24 -29.68 -32.94
C ASN A 82 -3.43 -29.29 -31.68
N ASN A 83 -2.09 -29.36 -31.72
CA ASN A 83 -1.28 -29.09 -30.53
C ASN A 83 -1.06 -27.59 -30.29
N ALA A 84 -1.06 -26.77 -31.35
CA ALA A 84 -0.90 -25.32 -31.23
C ALA A 84 -2.10 -24.66 -30.51
N GLY A 85 -3.33 -25.11 -30.83
CA GLY A 85 -4.55 -24.62 -30.15
C GLY A 85 -4.57 -24.96 -28.65
N VAL A 86 -4.13 -26.16 -28.28
CA VAL A 86 -4.04 -26.59 -26.87
C VAL A 86 -3.01 -25.75 -26.10
N LEU A 87 -1.84 -25.46 -26.69
CA LEU A 87 -0.83 -24.60 -26.05
C LEU A 87 -1.33 -23.16 -25.84
N ILE A 88 -2.09 -22.61 -26.80
CA ILE A 88 -2.71 -21.29 -26.65
C ILE A 88 -3.73 -21.29 -25.51
N ILE A 89 -4.59 -22.31 -25.41
CA ILE A 89 -5.56 -22.43 -24.32
C ILE A 89 -4.85 -22.50 -22.96
N ILE A 90 -3.79 -23.32 -22.86
CA ILE A 90 -3.00 -23.42 -21.62
C ILE A 90 -2.37 -22.07 -21.26
N ALA A 91 -1.81 -21.35 -22.23
CA ALA A 91 -1.23 -20.03 -22.00
C ALA A 91 -2.28 -19.00 -21.52
N VAL A 92 -3.46 -18.99 -22.13
CA VAL A 92 -4.56 -18.11 -21.71
C VAL A 92 -5.02 -18.43 -20.29
N VAL A 93 -5.23 -19.71 -19.97
CA VAL A 93 -5.63 -20.14 -18.62
C VAL A 93 -4.55 -19.78 -17.59
N ALA A 94 -3.27 -20.05 -17.88
CA ALA A 94 -2.17 -19.70 -16.98
C ALA A 94 -2.07 -18.17 -16.76
N TYR A 95 -2.30 -17.37 -17.80
CA TYR A 95 -2.32 -15.91 -17.69
C TYR A 95 -3.51 -15.40 -16.87
N LEU A 96 -4.70 -16.00 -17.02
CA LEU A 96 -5.85 -15.69 -16.18
C LEU A 96 -5.60 -16.02 -14.71
N VAL A 97 -5.01 -17.19 -14.43
CA VAL A 97 -4.60 -17.58 -13.07
C VAL A 97 -3.59 -16.58 -12.49
N TYR A 98 -2.61 -16.15 -13.29
CA TYR A 98 -1.65 -15.11 -12.89
C TYR A 98 -2.35 -13.80 -12.50
N ILE A 99 -3.28 -13.30 -13.32
CA ILE A 99 -4.02 -12.07 -13.01
C ILE A 99 -4.82 -12.24 -11.71
N LEU A 100 -5.59 -13.32 -11.58
CA LEU A 100 -6.44 -13.55 -10.41
C LEU A 100 -5.63 -13.66 -9.11
N THR A 101 -4.54 -14.42 -9.14
CA THR A 101 -3.65 -14.62 -7.98
C THR A 101 -2.90 -13.34 -7.61
N THR A 102 -2.53 -12.52 -8.61
CA THR A 102 -1.94 -11.18 -8.37
C THR A 102 -2.93 -10.25 -7.70
N LEU A 103 -4.18 -10.19 -8.17
CA LEU A 103 -5.22 -9.36 -7.56
C LEU A 103 -5.54 -9.79 -6.13
N LEU A 104 -5.56 -11.10 -5.87
CA LEU A 104 -5.75 -11.64 -4.52
C LEU A 104 -4.55 -11.28 -3.61
N ALA A 105 -3.32 -11.39 -4.12
CA ALA A 105 -2.13 -10.99 -3.38
C ALA A 105 -2.18 -9.51 -2.99
N LEU A 106 -2.52 -8.63 -3.93
CA LEU A 106 -2.69 -7.20 -3.67
C LEU A 106 -3.82 -6.91 -2.69
N ARG A 107 -4.93 -7.65 -2.75
CA ARG A 107 -6.00 -7.50 -1.75
C ARG A 107 -5.51 -7.89 -0.35
N LEU A 108 -4.72 -8.95 -0.25
CA LEU A 108 -4.16 -9.40 1.03
C LEU A 108 -3.14 -8.39 1.57
N THR A 109 -2.26 -7.80 0.75
CA THR A 109 -1.36 -6.73 1.23
C THR A 109 -2.15 -5.56 1.81
N ARG A 110 -3.23 -5.12 1.12
CA ARG A 110 -4.08 -4.02 1.61
C ARG A 110 -4.76 -4.33 2.94
N LEU A 111 -5.21 -5.58 3.15
CA LEU A 111 -5.78 -5.99 4.43
C LEU A 111 -4.73 -5.91 5.54
N ARG A 112 -3.49 -6.32 5.26
CA ARG A 112 -2.40 -6.31 6.25
C ARG A 112 -2.00 -4.91 6.71
N GLU A 113 -2.13 -3.91 5.86
CA GLU A 113 -2.01 -2.50 6.24
C GLU A 113 -3.06 -2.10 7.29
N SER A 114 -4.32 -2.49 7.11
CA SER A 114 -5.39 -2.26 8.10
C SER A 114 -5.12 -2.98 9.43
N TYR A 115 -4.58 -4.21 9.39
CA TYR A 115 -4.13 -4.90 10.60
C TYR A 115 -3.01 -4.15 11.33
N ALA A 116 -2.06 -3.58 10.58
CA ALA A 116 -0.96 -2.79 11.14
C ALA A 116 -1.45 -1.45 11.74
N ASP A 117 -2.38 -0.76 11.07
CA ASP A 117 -3.02 0.46 11.56
C ASP A 117 -3.77 0.21 12.88
N ALA A 118 -4.60 -0.84 12.92
CA ALA A 118 -5.32 -1.24 14.12
C ALA A 118 -4.38 -1.63 15.28
N TYR A 119 -3.29 -2.34 14.96
CA TYR A 119 -2.28 -2.72 15.95
C TYR A 119 -1.53 -1.50 16.49
N SER A 120 -1.20 -0.53 15.64
CA SER A 120 -0.57 0.72 16.04
C SER A 120 -1.47 1.49 17.00
N ALA A 121 -2.74 1.66 16.66
CA ALA A 121 -3.72 2.33 17.52
C ALA A 121 -3.80 1.64 18.89
N PHE A 122 -3.83 0.31 18.92
CA PHE A 122 -3.80 -0.45 20.16
C PHE A 122 -2.50 -0.27 20.96
N LEU A 123 -1.34 -0.19 20.30
CA LEU A 123 -0.07 -0.08 20.99
C LEU A 123 0.14 1.32 21.58
N THR A 124 -0.16 2.37 20.81
CA THR A 124 0.04 3.76 21.22
C THR A 124 -1.11 4.34 22.04
N GLN A 125 -2.29 3.71 22.00
CA GLN A 125 -3.53 4.23 22.57
C GLN A 125 -3.90 5.63 22.04
N ARG A 126 -3.32 6.02 20.90
CA ARG A 126 -3.46 7.34 20.28
C ARG A 126 -3.58 7.20 18.75
N PRO A 127 -4.72 6.70 18.23
CA PRO A 127 -4.95 6.54 16.79
C PRO A 127 -4.84 7.85 16.01
N ARG A 128 -5.21 8.97 16.63
CA ARG A 128 -5.17 10.31 16.04
C ARG A 128 -3.75 10.76 15.63
N GLU A 129 -2.72 10.30 16.34
CA GLU A 129 -1.33 10.64 16.00
C GLU A 129 -0.87 9.92 14.72
N LEU A 130 -1.29 8.66 14.54
CA LEU A 130 -1.06 7.95 13.28
C LEU A 130 -1.88 8.56 12.13
N GLU A 131 -3.12 8.99 12.39
CA GLU A 131 -3.92 9.73 11.40
C GLU A 131 -3.23 11.02 10.97
N SER A 132 -2.76 11.83 11.94
CA SER A 132 -2.05 13.08 11.68
C SER A 132 -0.78 12.82 10.88
N ALA A 133 0.03 11.84 11.27
CA ALA A 133 1.23 11.45 10.55
C ALA A 133 0.92 11.04 9.10
N LEU A 134 -0.09 10.19 8.89
CA LEU A 134 -0.50 9.73 7.57
C LEU A 134 -0.99 10.90 6.71
N THR A 135 -1.74 11.83 7.30
CA THR A 135 -2.23 13.02 6.62
C THR A 135 -1.07 13.93 6.17
N LYS A 136 -0.09 14.16 7.05
CA LYS A 136 1.12 14.93 6.72
C LYS A 136 1.94 14.30 5.61
N ILE A 137 2.03 12.98 5.59
CA ILE A 137 2.79 12.23 4.59
C ILE A 137 2.05 12.21 3.24
N ALA A 138 0.76 11.89 3.23
CA ALA A 138 -0.01 11.67 2.01
C ALA A 138 -0.50 12.97 1.34
N TYR A 139 -0.79 14.00 2.13
CA TYR A 139 -1.26 15.29 1.60
C TYR A 139 -0.21 16.40 1.73
N GLY A 140 1.01 16.07 2.19
CA GLY A 140 2.14 17.00 2.18
C GLY A 140 2.03 18.13 3.20
N LEU A 141 1.33 17.92 4.32
CA LEU A 141 1.08 18.90 5.37
C LEU A 141 2.29 19.14 6.30
N SER A 142 3.45 19.39 5.72
CA SER A 142 4.59 19.90 6.48
C SER A 142 4.43 21.40 6.71
N ILE A 143 4.15 21.77 7.96
CA ILE A 143 4.17 23.15 8.46
C ILE A 143 5.64 23.59 8.59
N ALA A 144 6.20 24.20 7.54
CA ALA A 144 7.35 25.09 7.62
C ALA A 144 7.51 25.88 6.30
N PRO A 145 7.55 27.22 6.32
CA PRO A 145 7.91 28.03 5.15
C PRO A 145 9.43 27.94 4.94
N GLY A 146 9.86 27.12 3.99
CA GLY A 146 11.27 26.98 3.61
C GLY A 146 11.40 26.35 2.22
N GLU A 147 12.47 26.69 1.50
CA GLU A 147 12.68 26.15 0.15
C GLU A 147 12.66 24.61 0.16
N PRO A 148 11.92 23.97 -0.77
CA PRO A 148 11.71 22.53 -0.77
C PRO A 148 12.98 21.81 -1.26
N HIS A 149 13.99 21.73 -0.41
CA HIS A 149 15.13 20.87 -0.64
C HIS A 149 14.79 19.45 -0.14
N GLY A 150 14.36 18.61 -1.08
CA GLY A 150 14.39 17.16 -0.92
C GLY A 150 13.18 16.55 -0.22
N ALA A 151 12.00 16.69 -0.81
CA ALA A 151 10.98 15.66 -0.68
C ALA A 151 11.49 14.38 -1.38
N ARG A 152 12.28 13.58 -0.67
CA ARG A 152 12.62 12.21 -1.01
C ARG A 152 11.66 11.32 -0.24
N ALA A 153 10.79 10.65 -1.00
CA ALA A 153 9.64 9.91 -0.55
C ALA A 153 9.88 9.06 0.70
N PHE A 154 8.90 9.08 1.58
CA PHE A 154 8.95 8.49 2.92
C PHE A 154 8.86 6.96 2.97
N PHE A 155 9.13 6.27 1.84
CA PHE A 155 9.12 4.81 1.70
C PHE A 155 7.88 4.13 2.32
N ILE A 156 6.75 4.82 2.32
CA ILE A 156 5.40 4.26 2.49
C ILE A 156 4.79 3.98 1.09
N GLU A 157 5.46 4.42 0.02
CA GLU A 157 5.14 4.18 -1.40
C GLU A 157 6.37 3.57 -2.12
N ASP A 158 6.14 2.99 -3.31
CA ASP A 158 7.17 2.36 -4.16
C ASP A 158 8.33 3.33 -4.45
N PRO A 159 9.59 2.99 -4.06
CA PRO A 159 10.75 3.85 -4.28
C PRO A 159 10.97 4.26 -5.74
N ALA A 160 10.52 3.44 -6.69
CA ALA A 160 10.67 3.74 -8.11
C ALA A 160 9.80 4.92 -8.55
N GLN A 161 8.70 5.20 -7.83
CA GLN A 161 7.70 6.21 -8.18
C GLN A 161 7.77 7.46 -7.28
N ALA A 162 8.58 7.41 -6.22
CA ALA A 162 8.86 8.47 -5.25
C ALA A 162 8.85 9.91 -5.80
N LYS A 163 9.52 10.17 -6.93
CA LYS A 163 9.60 11.52 -7.51
C LYS A 163 8.27 12.01 -8.09
N GLN A 164 7.52 11.11 -8.73
CA GLN A 164 6.21 11.41 -9.31
C GLN A 164 5.17 11.58 -8.20
N ASP A 165 5.25 10.77 -7.15
CA ASP A 165 4.36 10.88 -5.99
C ASP A 165 4.57 12.19 -5.25
N VAL A 166 5.81 12.62 -5.05
CA VAL A 166 6.11 13.92 -4.45
C VAL A 166 5.53 15.07 -5.28
N ALA A 167 5.71 15.05 -6.59
CA ALA A 167 5.16 16.08 -7.47
C ALA A 167 3.62 16.10 -7.41
N ARG A 168 2.99 14.92 -7.38
CA ARG A 168 1.55 14.75 -7.24
C ARG A 168 1.04 15.27 -5.89
N ILE A 169 1.73 14.99 -4.79
CA ILE A 169 1.33 15.45 -3.45
C ILE A 169 1.38 16.98 -3.37
N ILE A 170 2.42 17.60 -3.94
CA ILE A 170 2.53 19.07 -3.98
C ILE A 170 1.38 19.69 -4.80
N ASP A 171 1.10 19.12 -5.97
CA ASP A 171 -0.02 19.56 -6.82
C ASP A 171 -1.38 19.39 -6.12
N GLN A 172 -1.62 18.22 -5.54
CA GLN A 172 -2.84 17.94 -4.78
C GLN A 172 -2.99 18.88 -3.58
N LYS A 173 -1.91 19.14 -2.83
CA LYS A 173 -1.94 20.09 -1.71
C LYS A 173 -2.40 21.46 -2.17
N SER A 174 -1.77 22.02 -3.21
CA SER A 174 -2.13 23.35 -3.74
C SER A 174 -3.57 23.47 -4.24
N LYS A 175 -4.17 22.34 -4.62
CA LYS A 175 -5.55 22.26 -5.13
C LYS A 175 -6.60 22.29 -4.01
N TYR A 176 -6.28 21.74 -2.84
CA TYR A 176 -7.24 21.58 -1.74
C TYR A 176 -6.98 22.53 -0.56
N ASP A 177 -5.79 23.11 -0.48
CA ASP A 177 -5.43 24.23 0.40
C ASP A 177 -6.07 25.52 -0.15
N LEU A 178 -7.30 25.82 0.29
CA LEU A 178 -8.15 26.91 -0.21
C LEU A 178 -7.71 28.26 0.34
N ASP A 179 -7.15 28.29 1.54
CA ASP A 179 -6.65 29.51 2.19
C ASP A 179 -5.16 29.77 1.95
N HIS A 180 -4.47 28.81 1.31
CA HIS A 180 -3.06 28.87 0.94
C HIS A 180 -2.11 29.05 2.14
N ASP A 181 -2.51 28.55 3.31
CA ASP A 181 -1.72 28.62 4.53
C ASP A 181 -0.64 27.52 4.62
N GLY A 182 -0.67 26.56 3.68
CA GLY A 182 0.26 25.45 3.61
C GLY A 182 -0.12 24.27 4.53
N VAL A 183 -1.32 24.27 5.08
CA VAL A 183 -1.92 23.26 5.96
C VAL A 183 -3.31 22.93 5.41
N LEU A 184 -3.81 21.70 5.61
CA LEU A 184 -5.22 21.41 5.30
C LEU A 184 -5.97 21.44 6.63
N SER A 185 -6.93 22.35 6.73
CA SER A 185 -7.93 22.30 7.80
C SER A 185 -8.73 21.00 7.73
N GLU A 186 -9.39 20.63 8.82
CA GLU A 186 -10.22 19.41 8.87
C GLU A 186 -11.26 19.37 7.74
N ARG A 187 -11.84 20.51 7.40
CA ARG A 187 -12.82 20.64 6.32
C ARG A 187 -12.20 20.48 4.92
N GLU A 188 -11.00 20.99 4.70
CA GLU A 188 -10.30 20.84 3.42
C GLU A 188 -9.76 19.42 3.22
N LEU A 189 -9.32 18.79 4.32
CA LEU A 189 -8.97 17.37 4.33
C LEU A 189 -10.18 16.51 3.96
N GLU A 190 -11.35 16.78 4.54
CA GLU A 190 -12.60 16.09 4.16
C GLU A 190 -12.94 16.27 2.67
N LEU A 191 -12.78 17.48 2.13
CA LEU A 191 -12.97 17.74 0.69
C LEU A 191 -11.98 16.98 -0.18
N ALA A 192 -10.70 16.91 0.21
CA ALA A 192 -9.68 16.15 -0.49
C ALA A 192 -10.00 14.64 -0.47
N MET A 193 -10.41 14.11 0.68
CA MET A 193 -10.83 12.72 0.85
C MET A 193 -12.09 12.40 0.05
N GLU A 194 -13.09 13.29 0.05
CA GLU A 194 -14.33 13.11 -0.71
C GLU A 194 -14.07 13.10 -2.22
N ALA A 195 -13.21 14.01 -2.70
CA ALA A 195 -12.82 14.06 -4.10
C ALA A 195 -12.07 12.79 -4.52
N GLU A 196 -11.21 12.24 -3.67
CA GLU A 196 -10.54 10.97 -3.90
C GLU A 196 -11.54 9.81 -3.92
N ALA A 197 -12.47 9.77 -2.97
CA ALA A 197 -13.51 8.74 -2.85
C ALA A 197 -14.52 8.74 -4.02
N LYS A 198 -14.78 9.89 -4.65
CA LYS A 198 -15.69 10.00 -5.81
C LYS A 198 -15.06 9.60 -7.14
N SER A 199 -13.73 9.49 -7.23
CA SER A 199 -13.05 9.20 -8.48
C SER A 199 -13.19 7.73 -8.89
N ASN A 200 -14.02 7.46 -9.91
CA ASN A 200 -14.22 6.11 -10.46
C ASN A 200 -12.93 5.51 -11.03
N TRP A 201 -12.04 6.34 -11.58
CA TRP A 201 -10.73 5.90 -12.04
C TRP A 201 -9.85 5.45 -10.88
N ARG A 202 -9.88 6.16 -9.75
CA ARG A 202 -9.14 5.78 -8.53
C ARG A 202 -9.66 4.47 -7.95
N LYS A 203 -10.98 4.26 -7.94
CA LYS A 203 -11.59 2.98 -7.53
C LYS A 203 -11.14 1.82 -8.41
N ALA A 204 -11.02 2.03 -9.72
CA ALA A 204 -10.49 1.00 -10.62
C ALA A 204 -8.99 0.76 -10.39
N ALA A 205 -8.21 1.83 -10.19
CA ALA A 205 -6.78 1.76 -9.90
C ALA A 205 -6.49 1.08 -8.55
N GLU A 206 -7.37 1.18 -7.56
CA GLU A 206 -7.24 0.55 -6.23
C GLU A 206 -6.97 -0.96 -6.33
N LEU A 207 -7.57 -1.64 -7.32
CA LEU A 207 -7.37 -3.08 -7.53
C LEU A 207 -5.88 -3.43 -7.75
N PHE A 208 -5.11 -2.49 -8.30
CA PHE A 208 -3.71 -2.64 -8.64
C PHE A 208 -2.74 -1.99 -7.63
N MET A 209 -3.25 -1.40 -6.54
CA MET A 209 -2.42 -0.75 -5.52
C MET A 209 -2.01 -1.73 -4.41
N THR A 210 -0.78 -1.60 -3.90
CA THR A 210 -0.27 -2.40 -2.79
C THR A 210 -0.81 -1.94 -1.43
N HIS A 211 -1.15 -0.66 -1.30
CA HIS A 211 -1.71 -0.04 -0.10
C HIS A 211 -3.17 0.37 -0.32
N PRO A 212 -4.00 0.36 0.75
CA PRO A 212 -5.33 0.92 0.67
C PRO A 212 -5.25 2.45 0.50
N PRO A 213 -6.24 3.07 -0.13
CA PRO A 213 -6.30 4.52 -0.24
C PRO A 213 -6.19 5.21 1.12
N THR A 214 -5.45 6.31 1.19
CA THR A 214 -5.16 7.05 2.42
C THR A 214 -6.44 7.42 3.18
N TYR A 215 -7.46 7.92 2.47
CA TYR A 215 -8.72 8.30 3.09
C TYR A 215 -9.40 7.14 3.83
N LYS A 216 -9.30 5.90 3.34
CA LYS A 216 -9.91 4.73 4.01
C LYS A 216 -9.18 4.41 5.32
N ARG A 217 -7.86 4.57 5.35
CA ARG A 217 -7.05 4.38 6.56
C ARG A 217 -7.38 5.45 7.61
N ILE A 218 -7.48 6.71 7.18
CA ILE A 218 -7.88 7.83 8.05
C ILE A 218 -9.27 7.58 8.68
N LEU A 219 -10.26 7.21 7.87
CA LEU A 219 -11.61 6.90 8.38
C LEU A 219 -11.61 5.74 9.38
N MET A 220 -10.87 4.68 9.10
CA MET A 220 -10.74 3.54 10.00
C MET A 220 -10.09 3.94 11.35
N LEU A 221 -9.06 4.80 11.33
CA LEU A 221 -8.42 5.29 12.56
C LEU A 221 -9.37 6.15 13.38
N ARG A 222 -10.20 6.99 12.74
CA ARG A 222 -11.26 7.76 13.42
C ARG A 222 -12.32 6.86 14.05
N GLU A 223 -12.72 5.79 13.38
CA GLU A 223 -13.66 4.80 13.94
C GLU A 223 -13.06 4.08 15.16
N ILE A 224 -11.77 3.73 15.10
CA ILE A 224 -11.04 3.16 16.26
C ILE A 224 -10.98 4.17 17.41
N GLU A 225 -10.69 5.44 17.13
CA GLU A 225 -10.67 6.50 18.15
C GLU A 225 -12.02 6.65 18.86
N GLN A 226 -13.11 6.65 18.09
CA GLN A 226 -14.47 6.70 18.64
C GLN A 226 -14.77 5.49 19.53
N ASP A 227 -14.36 4.28 19.11
CA ASP A 227 -14.51 3.06 19.92
C ASP A 227 -13.64 3.10 21.20
N MET A 228 -12.46 3.70 21.15
CA MET A 228 -11.62 3.92 22.34
C MET A 228 -12.27 4.91 23.31
N ASN A 229 -12.76 6.04 22.80
CA ASN A 229 -13.42 7.07 23.60
C ASN A 229 -14.71 6.58 24.27
N THR A 230 -15.40 5.60 23.65
CA THR A 230 -16.61 4.96 24.21
C THR A 230 -16.31 3.78 25.14
N GLY A 231 -15.03 3.42 25.33
CA GLY A 231 -14.60 2.29 26.18
C GLY A 231 -14.85 0.91 25.57
N ASN A 232 -15.22 0.85 24.29
CA ASN A 232 -15.51 -0.39 23.57
C ASN A 232 -14.26 -1.03 22.95
N PHE A 233 -13.11 -0.37 23.00
CA PHE A 233 -11.85 -0.88 22.47
C PHE A 233 -11.07 -1.68 23.52
N GLN A 234 -10.83 -2.96 23.24
CA GLN A 234 -10.18 -3.93 24.13
C GLN A 234 -9.18 -4.79 23.36
N GLN A 235 -8.27 -5.44 24.08
CA GLN A 235 -7.28 -6.34 23.46
C GLN A 235 -7.91 -7.51 22.68
N SER A 236 -9.12 -7.93 23.06
CA SER A 236 -9.87 -9.01 22.41
C SER A 236 -10.48 -8.59 21.05
N ASN A 237 -10.65 -7.29 20.78
CA ASN A 237 -11.34 -6.78 19.60
C ASN A 237 -10.54 -5.75 18.79
N ILE A 238 -9.21 -5.78 18.91
CA ILE A 238 -8.28 -4.87 18.20
C ILE A 238 -8.62 -4.75 16.70
N TYR A 239 -8.97 -5.86 16.05
CA TYR A 239 -9.19 -5.92 14.61
C TYR A 239 -10.66 -5.82 14.19
N LYS A 240 -11.55 -5.30 15.05
CA LYS A 240 -12.99 -5.18 14.77
C LYS A 240 -13.28 -4.38 13.48
N HIS A 241 -12.44 -3.41 13.16
CA HIS A 241 -12.59 -2.49 12.02
C HIS A 241 -11.81 -2.92 10.77
N VAL A 242 -11.19 -4.11 10.79
CA VAL A 242 -10.40 -4.68 9.68
C VAL A 242 -11.22 -5.69 8.89
#